data_AF-A0A4P7DVF6-F1
#
_entry.id   AF-A0A4P7DVF6-F1
#
_cell.length_a   1.000
_cell.length_b   1.000
_cell.length_c   1.000
_cell.angle_alpha   90.00
_cell.angle_beta   90.00
_cell.angle_gamma   90.00
#
_symmetry.space_group_name_H-M   'P 1'
#
loop_
_entity.id
_entity.type
_entity.pdbx_description
1 polymer ?
#
loop_
_entity_poly.entity_id
_entity_poly.type
_entity_poly.pdbx_seq_one_letter_code
_entity_poly.pdbx_strand_id
1 'polypeptide(L)'
;MSELNSYKLSRDWFDFVHLNPDKVTGNHTALYMWLVELNNRLQWREKFNITTRECMDGMSAKSRNTYSKCLQELIDWGFVIMLVKSHNQHQCNVISLLKNCASTDTSTDTSTVATTVAITHTIHKTKKQPKSIKLSKEEFSKSLIKEGADPQHVNDWIAALEEKTVSFTFSFLEGFKEKCINQNYPIPLAVKKCAQFQWKSFDKDWLKEESKIKEGMIDLGDGIFLSLSDIKQMPISDRETLYKKGLIDKKLANIPGL
;
A
#
# COMPACT_ATOMS: atom_id res chain seq x y z
N MET A 1 29.00 19.80 25.44
CA MET A 1 27.86 19.30 24.63
C MET A 1 26.94 18.53 25.56
N SER A 2 25.64 18.83 25.57
CA SER A 2 24.72 18.18 26.52
C SER A 2 24.50 16.74 26.08
N GLU A 3 25.07 15.77 26.79
CA GLU A 3 24.89 14.35 26.49
C GLU A 3 23.40 13.97 26.57
N LEU A 4 22.97 13.11 25.64
CA LEU A 4 21.63 12.53 25.61
C LEU A 4 21.51 11.61 26.82
N ASN A 5 20.54 11.88 27.69
CA ASN A 5 20.33 11.07 28.89
C ASN A 5 18.84 10.75 29.06
N SER A 6 18.55 9.74 29.87
CA SER A 6 17.18 9.22 30.08
C SER A 6 16.26 10.28 30.67
N TYR A 7 16.78 11.14 31.54
CA TYR A 7 16.01 12.21 32.16
C TYR A 7 15.52 13.27 31.16
N LYS A 8 16.35 13.68 30.20
CA LYS A 8 15.95 14.64 29.16
C LYS A 8 14.89 14.04 28.26
N LEU A 9 15.10 12.81 27.78
CA LEU A 9 14.13 12.10 26.95
C LEU A 9 12.79 11.91 27.67
N SER A 10 12.83 11.56 28.96
CA SER A 10 11.64 11.41 29.78
C SER A 10 10.92 12.74 29.98
N ARG A 11 11.65 13.84 30.22
CA ARG A 11 11.07 15.18 30.35
C ARG A 11 10.38 15.60 29.05
N ASP A 12 11.08 15.53 27.92
CA ASP A 12 10.54 15.87 26.61
C ASP A 12 9.28 15.03 26.29
N TRP A 13 9.27 13.75 26.68
CA TRP A 13 8.11 12.88 26.55
C TRP A 13 6.93 13.35 27.40
N PHE A 14 7.13 13.57 28.70
CA PHE A 14 6.04 13.97 29.60
C PHE A 14 5.52 15.38 29.31
N ASP A 15 6.36 16.29 28.82
CA ASP A 15 5.92 17.59 28.31
C ASP A 15 4.97 17.43 27.12
N PHE A 16 5.30 16.54 26.17
CA PHE A 16 4.41 16.20 25.07
C PHE A 16 3.10 15.54 25.52
N VAL A 17 3.16 14.61 26.48
CA VAL A 17 1.98 13.96 27.07
C VAL A 17 1.06 15.00 27.72
N HIS A 18 1.63 15.94 28.47
CA HIS A 18 0.88 16.99 29.15
C HIS A 18 0.13 17.90 28.15
N LEU A 19 0.76 18.21 27.02
CA LEU A 19 0.16 19.01 25.95
C LEU A 19 -0.86 18.24 25.09
N ASN A 20 -0.83 16.90 25.10
CA ASN A 20 -1.65 16.05 24.24
C ASN A 20 -2.32 14.88 24.99
N PRO A 21 -3.14 15.14 26.02
CA PRO A 21 -3.74 14.09 26.85
C PRO A 21 -4.68 13.16 26.05
N ASP A 22 -5.33 13.66 25.01
CA ASP A 22 -6.27 12.88 24.20
C ASP A 22 -5.59 11.94 23.19
N LYS A 23 -4.31 12.19 22.87
CA LYS A 23 -3.56 11.41 21.87
C LYS A 23 -2.75 10.29 22.51
N VAL A 24 -2.25 10.52 23.72
CA VAL A 24 -1.33 9.61 24.41
C VAL A 24 -2.11 8.69 25.35
N THR A 25 -1.76 7.42 25.34
CA THR A 25 -2.28 6.43 26.30
C THR A 25 -1.14 5.85 27.12
N GLY A 26 -1.45 5.21 28.25
CA GLY A 26 -0.43 4.58 29.11
C GLY A 26 0.48 3.58 28.37
N ASN A 27 -0.03 2.92 27.33
CA ASN A 27 0.76 2.00 26.50
C ASN A 27 1.87 2.70 25.71
N HIS A 28 1.65 3.94 25.27
CA HIS A 28 2.68 4.74 24.59
C HIS A 28 3.83 5.07 25.54
N THR A 29 3.49 5.53 26.74
CA THR A 29 4.46 5.82 27.79
C THR A 29 5.24 4.58 28.17
N ALA A 30 4.56 3.44 28.37
CA ALA A 30 5.22 2.17 28.69
C ALA A 30 6.19 1.73 27.59
N LEU A 31 5.78 1.82 26.31
CA LEU A 31 6.66 1.51 25.19
C LEU A 31 7.87 2.46 25.14
N TYR A 32 7.64 3.77 25.18
CA TYR A 32 8.71 4.75 25.04
C TYR A 32 9.73 4.63 26.17
N MET A 33 9.27 4.55 27.42
CA MET A 33 10.16 4.39 28.57
C MET A 33 10.90 3.06 28.54
N TRP A 34 10.28 1.98 28.03
CA TRP A 34 10.99 0.72 27.78
C TRP A 34 12.11 0.87 26.74
N LEU A 35 11.87 1.59 25.64
CA LEU A 35 12.89 1.84 24.62
C LEU A 35 14.06 2.68 25.17
N VAL A 36 13.77 3.65 26.03
CA VAL A 36 14.81 4.45 26.72
C VAL A 36 15.64 3.56 27.66
N GLU A 37 14.98 2.70 28.45
CA GLU A 37 15.66 1.73 29.32
C GLU A 37 16.51 0.74 28.52
N LEU A 38 15.99 0.24 27.39
CA LEU A 38 16.74 -0.65 26.50
C LEU A 38 17.97 0.04 25.92
N ASN A 39 17.86 1.30 25.49
CA ASN A 39 19.00 2.05 25.01
C ASN A 39 20.04 2.31 26.13
N ASN A 40 19.56 2.57 27.35
CA ASN A 40 20.43 2.72 28.53
C ASN A 40 21.23 1.44 28.81
N ARG A 41 20.59 0.26 28.75
CA ARG A 41 21.27 -1.06 28.87
C ARG A 41 22.29 -1.30 27.77
N LEU A 42 22.02 -0.79 26.58
CA LEU A 42 22.92 -0.88 25.42
C LEU A 42 24.01 0.20 25.41
N GLN A 43 24.13 1.01 26.47
CA GLN A 43 25.11 2.08 26.62
C GLN A 43 24.94 3.19 25.59
N TRP A 44 23.70 3.64 25.36
CA TRP A 44 23.38 4.82 24.55
C TRP A 44 23.86 4.73 23.11
N ARG A 45 23.62 3.58 22.46
CA ARG A 45 23.93 3.44 21.03
C ARG A 45 23.03 4.32 20.18
N GLU A 46 23.60 4.90 19.14
CA GLU A 46 22.86 5.73 18.18
C GLU A 46 21.73 4.94 17.49
N LYS A 47 21.96 3.64 17.25
CA LYS A 47 20.98 2.72 16.69
C LYS A 47 21.03 1.40 17.42
N PHE A 48 19.87 0.79 17.63
CA PHE A 48 19.77 -0.50 18.30
C PHE A 48 18.64 -1.35 17.74
N ASN A 49 18.79 -2.64 17.97
CA ASN A 49 17.84 -3.65 17.52
C ASN A 49 16.76 -3.83 18.57
N ILE A 50 15.51 -3.89 18.13
CA ILE A 50 14.37 -4.22 18.96
C ILE A 50 13.61 -5.40 18.36
N THR A 51 13.19 -6.32 19.23
CA THR A 51 12.25 -7.37 18.85
C THR A 51 10.85 -7.01 19.31
N THR A 52 9.84 -7.40 18.53
CA THR A 52 8.43 -7.21 18.89
C THR A 52 8.11 -7.86 20.23
N ARG A 53 8.66 -9.06 20.50
CA ARG A 53 8.37 -9.81 21.72
C ARG A 53 8.93 -9.11 22.96
N GLU A 54 10.20 -8.70 22.91
CA GLU A 54 10.85 -7.98 24.00
C GLU A 54 10.15 -6.65 24.31
N CYS A 55 9.74 -5.90 23.28
CA CYS A 55 9.00 -4.66 23.49
C CYS A 55 7.60 -4.89 24.09
N MET A 56 6.92 -5.96 23.67
CA MET A 56 5.63 -6.35 24.23
C MET A 56 5.76 -6.76 25.70
N ASP A 57 6.77 -7.55 26.04
CA ASP A 57 7.05 -7.97 27.42
C ASP A 57 7.44 -6.75 28.27
N GLY A 58 8.29 -5.86 27.74
CA GLY A 58 8.72 -4.62 28.40
C GLY A 58 7.61 -3.61 28.68
N MET A 59 6.63 -3.48 27.77
CA MET A 59 5.46 -2.62 27.98
C MET A 59 4.28 -3.33 28.65
N SER A 60 4.44 -4.62 28.99
CA SER A 60 3.35 -5.49 29.48
C SER A 60 2.12 -5.58 28.56
N ALA A 61 2.32 -5.52 27.23
CA ALA A 61 1.25 -5.66 26.25
C ALA A 61 1.08 -7.10 25.78
N LYS A 62 -0.16 -7.60 25.86
CA LYS A 62 -0.52 -8.95 25.37
C LYS A 62 -0.78 -9.00 23.86
N SER A 63 -0.98 -7.85 23.22
CA SER A 63 -1.37 -7.76 21.81
C SER A 63 -0.28 -7.12 20.95
N ARG A 64 0.13 -7.83 19.90
CA ARG A 64 1.05 -7.32 18.87
C ARG A 64 0.49 -6.06 18.18
N ASN A 65 -0.84 -6.01 17.99
CA ASN A 65 -1.49 -4.87 17.33
C ASN A 65 -1.35 -3.60 18.17
N THR A 66 -1.48 -3.72 19.49
CA THR A 66 -1.27 -2.61 20.43
C THR A 66 0.16 -2.10 20.36
N TYR A 67 1.16 -2.99 20.44
CA TYR A 67 2.57 -2.61 20.27
C TYR A 67 2.81 -1.90 18.93
N SER A 68 2.33 -2.49 17.84
CA SER A 68 2.60 -1.98 16.48
C SER A 68 1.97 -0.61 16.27
N LYS A 69 0.78 -0.39 16.83
CA LYS A 69 0.10 0.91 16.82
C LYS A 69 0.89 1.94 17.62
N CYS A 70 1.24 1.62 18.88
CA CYS A 70 1.97 2.55 19.74
C CYS A 70 3.33 2.91 19.16
N LEU A 71 4.05 1.93 18.58
CA LEU A 71 5.33 2.16 17.94
C LEU A 71 5.18 3.09 16.72
N GLN A 72 4.17 2.89 15.89
CA GLN A 72 3.91 3.76 14.75
C GLN A 72 3.57 5.18 15.20
N GLU A 73 2.71 5.34 16.21
CA GLU A 73 2.32 6.66 16.73
C GLU A 73 3.55 7.38 17.35
N LEU A 74 4.45 6.67 18.05
CA LEU A 74 5.74 7.22 18.51
C LEU A 74 6.67 7.66 17.37
N ILE A 75 6.67 6.93 16.25
CA ILE A 75 7.42 7.31 15.04
C ILE A 75 6.83 8.56 14.41
N ASP A 76 5.50 8.61 14.30
CA ASP A 76 4.78 9.73 13.71
C ASP A 76 4.97 11.03 14.53
N TRP A 77 5.12 10.92 15.85
CA TRP A 77 5.44 12.05 16.74
C TRP A 77 6.92 12.44 16.74
N GLY A 78 7.78 11.68 16.06
CA GLY A 78 9.22 11.97 15.95
C GLY A 78 10.06 11.58 17.16
N PHE A 79 9.50 10.83 18.12
CA PHE A 79 10.26 10.33 19.29
C PHE A 79 11.14 9.12 18.94
N VAL A 80 10.77 8.35 17.92
CA VAL A 80 11.49 7.16 17.47
C VAL A 80 11.66 7.23 15.95
N ILE A 81 12.86 6.95 15.46
CA ILE A 81 13.09 6.74 14.03
C ILE A 81 13.26 5.25 13.77
N MET A 82 12.50 4.73 12.80
CA MET A 82 12.68 3.38 12.27
C MET A 82 13.65 3.41 11.11
N LEU A 83 14.86 2.86 11.32
CA LEU A 83 15.90 2.75 10.29
C LEU A 83 15.69 1.53 9.39
N VAL A 84 15.39 0.39 10.01
CA VAL A 84 15.12 -0.87 9.29
C VAL A 84 13.91 -1.53 9.92
N LYS A 85 12.93 -1.85 9.09
CA LYS A 85 11.77 -2.65 9.49
C LYS A 85 12.10 -4.13 9.30
N SER A 86 11.74 -4.97 10.27
CA SER A 86 11.93 -6.41 10.13
C SER A 86 11.09 -6.96 8.99
N HIS A 87 11.70 -7.82 8.17
CA HIS A 87 11.01 -8.46 7.05
C HIS A 87 10.27 -9.73 7.50
N ASN A 88 10.77 -10.42 8.52
CA ASN A 88 10.21 -11.65 9.06
C ASN A 88 10.41 -11.73 10.59
N GLN A 89 9.86 -12.78 11.22
CA GLN A 89 9.91 -12.98 12.67
C GLN A 89 11.32 -13.25 13.23
N HIS A 90 12.30 -13.56 12.37
CA HIS A 90 13.69 -13.85 12.74
C HIS A 90 14.60 -12.62 12.61
N GLN A 91 14.08 -11.52 12.10
CA GLN A 91 14.79 -10.25 11.96
C GLN A 91 14.25 -9.22 12.97
N CYS A 92 15.15 -8.41 13.51
CA CYS A 92 14.82 -7.33 14.43
C CYS A 92 14.53 -6.03 13.67
N ASN A 93 13.72 -5.14 14.26
CA ASN A 93 13.66 -3.76 13.78
C ASN A 93 14.91 -3.04 14.27
N VAL A 94 15.45 -2.12 13.47
CA VAL A 94 16.53 -1.23 13.88
C VAL A 94 15.94 0.16 14.07
N ILE A 95 16.07 0.71 15.27
CA ILE A 95 15.54 2.02 15.63
C ILE A 95 16.61 2.94 16.22
N SER A 96 16.31 4.23 16.24
CA SER A 96 17.08 5.28 16.93
C SER A 96 16.12 6.15 17.75
N LEU A 97 16.56 6.58 18.94
CA LEU A 97 15.82 7.53 19.78
C LEU A 97 16.28 8.95 19.42
N LEU A 98 15.32 9.82 19.10
CA LEU A 98 15.62 11.23 18.88
C LEU A 98 15.34 12.05 20.13
N LYS A 99 16.14 13.12 20.28
CA LYS A 99 15.74 14.24 21.11
C LYS A 99 14.71 15.05 20.33
N ASN A 100 13.53 15.25 20.90
CA ASN A 100 12.55 16.13 20.29
C ASN A 100 13.03 17.58 20.50
N CYS A 101 13.40 18.28 19.44
CA CYS A 101 13.75 19.70 19.53
C CYS A 101 12.47 20.54 19.40
N ALA A 102 11.51 20.28 20.28
CA ALA A 102 10.36 21.15 20.46
C ALA A 102 10.62 22.00 21.71
N SER A 103 11.62 22.89 21.64
CA SER A 103 11.66 24.00 22.59
C SER A 103 10.61 25.01 22.15
N THR A 104 9.48 25.05 22.86
CA THR A 104 8.78 26.32 23.04
C THR A 104 9.62 27.14 24.02
N ASP A 105 10.73 27.68 23.52
CA ASP A 105 11.41 28.77 24.17
C ASP A 105 10.56 30.01 23.91
N THR A 106 9.68 30.35 24.85
CA THR A 106 9.31 31.75 25.04
C THR A 106 10.54 32.47 25.59
N SER A 107 11.46 32.83 24.71
CA SER A 107 12.38 33.94 24.95
C SER A 107 12.55 34.69 23.64
N THR A 108 12.09 35.93 23.67
CA THR A 108 12.27 36.96 22.65
C THR A 108 13.72 37.06 22.18
N ASP A 109 13.87 37.43 20.91
CA ASP A 109 15.03 38.09 20.28
C ASP A 109 15.99 37.27 19.38
N THR A 110 15.78 37.51 18.08
CA THR A 110 16.80 37.83 17.05
C THR A 110 17.33 36.71 16.13
N SER A 111 16.78 36.73 14.91
CA SER A 111 17.39 36.55 13.57
C SER A 111 18.52 35.53 13.31
N THR A 112 18.26 34.72 12.25
CA THR A 112 19.19 34.11 11.27
C THR A 112 20.16 33.05 11.83
N VAL A 113 20.23 31.83 11.30
CA VAL A 113 20.72 31.47 9.96
C VAL A 113 20.05 30.17 9.48
N ALA A 114 19.55 30.20 8.25
CA ALA A 114 19.19 29.02 7.48
C ALA A 114 20.46 28.23 7.11
N THR A 115 20.55 26.97 7.53
CA THR A 115 21.51 26.02 6.97
C THR A 115 20.76 24.79 6.45
N THR A 116 20.49 24.87 5.15
CA THR A 116 20.20 23.76 4.26
C THR A 116 21.34 22.74 4.34
N VAL A 117 21.10 21.56 4.92
CA VAL A 117 21.94 20.38 4.68
C VAL A 117 21.10 19.40 3.88
N ALA A 118 21.41 19.37 2.58
CA ALA A 118 20.97 18.32 1.68
C ALA A 118 21.47 16.97 2.18
N ILE A 119 20.55 16.08 2.53
CA ILE A 119 20.78 14.64 2.56
C ILE A 119 20.07 14.06 1.33
N THR A 120 20.72 14.17 0.18
CA THR A 120 20.57 13.20 -0.89
C THR A 120 21.20 11.90 -0.42
N HIS A 121 20.41 10.84 -0.22
CA HIS A 121 20.67 9.48 -0.70
C HIS A 121 19.52 8.54 -0.26
N THR A 122 18.75 8.10 -1.26
CA THR A 122 18.05 6.80 -1.32
C THR A 122 16.89 6.58 -0.34
N ILE A 123 15.73 7.16 -0.68
CA ILE A 123 14.42 6.77 -0.14
C ILE A 123 14.06 5.38 -0.70
N HIS A 124 14.40 4.32 0.05
CA HIS A 124 13.67 3.06 -0.08
C HIS A 124 12.32 3.22 0.62
N LYS A 125 11.28 3.34 -0.21
CA LYS A 125 9.85 3.46 0.15
C LYS A 125 9.45 2.38 1.16
N THR A 126 9.16 2.76 2.41
CA THR A 126 8.39 1.93 3.35
C THR A 126 6.95 2.47 3.41
N LYS A 127 6.07 1.87 2.60
CA LYS A 127 4.63 2.12 2.67
C LYS A 127 3.98 1.23 3.72
N LYS A 128 3.37 1.85 4.73
CA LYS A 128 2.10 1.46 5.40
C LYS A 128 1.78 2.52 6.46
N GLN A 129 0.57 3.01 6.70
CA GLN A 129 -0.77 3.07 6.06
C GLN A 129 -1.55 3.95 7.06
N PRO A 130 -2.07 5.15 6.73
CA PRO A 130 -2.93 5.87 7.67
C PRO A 130 -4.27 5.13 7.84
N LYS A 131 -4.94 5.36 8.98
CA LYS A 131 -6.32 4.89 9.27
C LYS A 131 -7.20 5.13 8.03
N SER A 132 -8.02 4.15 7.64
CA SER A 132 -8.85 4.21 6.43
C SER A 132 -9.85 5.37 6.48
N ILE A 133 -9.45 6.54 5.97
CA ILE A 133 -10.36 7.65 5.76
C ILE A 133 -11.31 7.21 4.63
N LYS A 134 -12.61 7.14 4.95
CA LYS A 134 -13.66 6.93 3.94
C LYS A 134 -13.64 8.14 3.01
N LEU A 135 -13.58 7.89 1.70
CA LEU A 135 -13.58 8.91 0.68
C LEU A 135 -15.00 9.03 0.12
N SER A 136 -15.46 10.24 -0.20
CA SER A 136 -16.73 10.41 -0.92
C SER A 136 -16.59 9.90 -2.37
N LYS A 137 -17.70 9.48 -2.98
CA LYS A 137 -17.73 9.04 -4.39
C LYS A 137 -17.24 10.15 -5.33
N GLU A 138 -17.61 11.39 -5.04
CA GLU A 138 -17.23 12.57 -5.83
C GLU A 138 -15.73 12.86 -5.78
N GLU A 139 -15.11 12.73 -4.61
CA GLU A 139 -13.66 12.87 -4.47
C GLU A 139 -12.91 11.73 -5.18
N PHE A 140 -13.46 10.52 -5.15
CA PHE A 140 -12.93 9.37 -5.88
C PHE A 140 -12.93 9.65 -7.40
N SER A 141 -14.06 10.10 -7.96
CA SER A 141 -14.18 10.45 -9.37
C SER A 141 -13.23 11.58 -9.78
N LYS A 142 -13.22 12.68 -9.02
CA LYS A 142 -12.35 13.84 -9.28
C LYS A 142 -10.88 13.46 -9.32
N SER A 143 -10.46 12.56 -8.42
CA SER A 143 -9.07 12.10 -8.36
C SER A 143 -8.68 11.31 -9.61
N LEU A 144 -9.56 10.47 -10.16
CA LEU A 144 -9.28 9.71 -11.38
C LEU A 144 -9.33 10.59 -12.64
N ILE A 145 -10.27 11.53 -12.70
CA ILE A 145 -10.36 12.51 -13.80
C ILE A 145 -9.11 13.40 -13.84
N LYS A 146 -8.56 13.79 -12.68
CA LYS A 146 -7.30 14.53 -12.59
C LYS A 146 -6.10 13.75 -13.17
N GLU A 147 -6.11 12.42 -13.10
CA GLU A 147 -5.09 11.56 -13.74
C GLU A 147 -5.35 11.35 -15.24
N GLY A 148 -6.37 12.00 -15.82
CA GLY A 148 -6.71 11.93 -17.24
C GLY A 148 -7.65 10.79 -17.62
N ALA A 149 -8.37 10.19 -16.67
CA ALA A 149 -9.38 9.16 -16.97
C ALA A 149 -10.66 9.79 -17.56
N ASP A 150 -11.26 9.09 -18.52
CA ASP A 150 -12.52 9.51 -19.14
C ASP A 150 -13.68 9.45 -18.11
N PRO A 151 -14.50 10.50 -17.97
CA PRO A 151 -15.60 10.54 -16.99
C PRO A 151 -16.60 9.39 -17.13
N GLN A 152 -16.88 8.91 -18.35
CA GLN A 152 -17.80 7.80 -18.57
C GLN A 152 -17.23 6.51 -17.99
N HIS A 153 -15.96 6.19 -18.30
CA HIS A 153 -15.30 5.01 -17.77
C HIS A 153 -15.14 5.04 -16.24
N VAL A 154 -14.95 6.22 -15.66
CA VAL A 154 -14.91 6.40 -14.20
C VAL A 154 -16.27 6.07 -13.59
N ASN A 155 -17.36 6.59 -14.15
CA ASN A 155 -18.72 6.33 -13.64
C ASN A 155 -19.10 4.86 -13.78
N ASP A 156 -18.81 4.24 -14.92
CA ASP A 156 -19.06 2.81 -15.17
C ASP A 156 -18.30 1.93 -14.17
N TRP A 157 -17.04 2.29 -13.88
CA TRP A 157 -16.26 1.56 -12.89
C TRP A 157 -16.78 1.74 -11.47
N ILE A 158 -17.22 2.95 -11.10
CA ILE A 158 -17.85 3.20 -9.80
C ILE A 158 -19.12 2.36 -9.64
N ALA A 159 -19.96 2.27 -10.66
CA ALA A 159 -21.14 1.40 -10.64
C ALA A 159 -20.76 -0.08 -10.39
N ALA A 160 -19.71 -0.56 -11.07
CA ALA A 160 -19.18 -1.91 -10.85
C ALA A 160 -18.64 -2.12 -9.42
N LEU A 161 -18.03 -1.10 -8.80
CA LEU A 161 -17.55 -1.15 -7.42
C LEU A 161 -18.71 -1.18 -6.40
N GLU A 162 -19.80 -0.46 -6.70
CA GLU A 162 -21.02 -0.44 -5.88
C GLU A 162 -21.73 -1.80 -5.88
N GLU A 163 -21.95 -2.39 -7.05
CA GLU A 163 -22.50 -3.74 -7.19
C GLU A 163 -21.69 -4.76 -6.38
N LYS A 164 -20.37 -4.59 -6.38
CA LYS A 164 -19.39 -5.46 -5.71
C LYS A 164 -19.13 -5.11 -4.25
N THR A 165 -19.91 -4.18 -3.68
CA THR A 165 -19.88 -3.72 -2.29
C THR A 165 -18.49 -3.30 -1.80
N VAL A 166 -17.71 -2.66 -2.68
CA VAL A 166 -16.36 -2.20 -2.37
C VAL A 166 -16.42 -0.88 -1.60
N SER A 167 -15.66 -0.77 -0.51
CA SER A 167 -15.55 0.48 0.26
C SER A 167 -14.65 1.49 -0.44
N PHE A 168 -15.17 2.67 -0.75
CA PHE A 168 -14.40 3.81 -1.23
C PHE A 168 -13.53 4.40 -0.10
N THR A 169 -12.27 4.00 -0.07
CA THR A 169 -11.28 4.48 0.92
C THR A 169 -10.10 5.09 0.19
N PHE A 170 -9.44 6.05 0.83
CA PHE A 170 -8.20 6.63 0.30
C PHE A 170 -7.14 5.56 0.01
N SER A 171 -6.99 4.59 0.93
CA SER A 171 -6.06 3.47 0.79
C SER A 171 -6.36 2.59 -0.44
N PHE A 172 -7.63 2.41 -0.78
CA PHE A 172 -8.03 1.66 -1.98
C PHE A 172 -7.64 2.40 -3.26
N LEU A 173 -7.96 3.69 -3.34
CA LEU A 173 -7.60 4.54 -4.49
C LEU A 173 -6.08 4.62 -4.70
N GLU A 174 -5.34 4.91 -3.64
CA GLU A 174 -3.87 4.98 -3.69
C GLU A 174 -3.25 3.62 -4.01
N GLY A 175 -3.80 2.54 -3.45
CA GLY A 175 -3.38 1.18 -3.78
C GLY A 175 -3.58 0.85 -5.26
N PHE A 176 -4.68 1.30 -5.85
CA PHE A 176 -4.94 1.16 -7.28
C PHE A 176 -3.94 1.98 -8.12
N LYS A 177 -3.74 3.27 -7.81
CA LYS A 177 -2.79 4.13 -8.53
C LYS A 177 -1.37 3.57 -8.45
N GLU A 178 -0.95 3.15 -7.26
CA GLU A 178 0.35 2.54 -7.03
C GLU A 178 0.53 1.27 -7.85
N LYS A 179 -0.47 0.39 -7.93
CA LYS A 179 -0.39 -0.81 -8.76
C LYS A 179 -0.17 -0.45 -10.23
N CYS A 180 -0.90 0.54 -10.75
CA CYS A 180 -0.74 1.01 -12.13
C CYS A 180 0.69 1.55 -12.37
N ILE A 181 1.20 2.37 -11.46
CA ILE A 181 2.55 2.94 -11.55
C ILE A 181 3.62 1.84 -11.47
N ASN A 182 3.51 0.92 -10.51
CA ASN A 182 4.49 -0.16 -10.31
C ASN A 182 4.51 -1.13 -11.50
N GLN A 183 3.39 -1.31 -12.19
CA GLN A 183 3.27 -2.16 -13.38
C GLN A 183 3.54 -1.39 -14.69
N ASN A 184 3.92 -0.11 -14.58
CA ASN A 184 4.15 0.83 -15.67
C ASN A 184 2.98 0.83 -16.67
N TYR A 185 1.76 1.00 -16.16
CA TYR A 185 0.53 1.02 -16.96
C TYR A 185 -0.24 2.32 -16.71
N PRO A 186 -0.69 3.03 -17.76
CA PRO A 186 -1.42 4.29 -17.60
C PRO A 186 -2.73 4.11 -16.83
N ILE A 187 -2.93 4.94 -15.80
CA ILE A 187 -4.15 4.96 -14.97
C ILE A 187 -5.42 5.10 -15.83
N PRO A 188 -5.50 5.99 -16.84
CA PRO A 188 -6.69 6.11 -17.69
C PRO A 188 -7.07 4.81 -18.42
N LEU A 189 -6.07 4.07 -18.92
CA LEU A 189 -6.29 2.79 -19.59
C LEU A 189 -6.70 1.70 -18.60
N ALA A 190 -6.17 1.72 -17.38
CA ALA A 190 -6.54 0.78 -16.33
C ALA A 190 -8.00 0.97 -15.93
N VAL A 191 -8.43 2.23 -15.73
CA VAL A 191 -9.83 2.57 -15.42
C VAL A 191 -10.76 2.09 -16.54
N LYS A 192 -10.41 2.32 -17.81
CA LYS A 192 -11.18 1.82 -18.96
C LYS A 192 -11.34 0.30 -18.92
N LYS A 193 -10.26 -0.44 -18.67
CA LYS A 193 -10.31 -1.91 -18.57
C LYS A 193 -11.13 -2.37 -17.37
N CYS A 194 -10.96 -1.74 -16.21
CA CYS A 194 -11.75 -2.05 -15.03
C CYS A 194 -13.25 -1.78 -15.22
N ALA A 195 -13.63 -0.73 -15.95
CA ALA A 195 -15.01 -0.48 -16.34
C ALA A 195 -15.55 -1.59 -17.25
N GLN A 196 -14.82 -1.92 -18.33
CA GLN A 196 -15.23 -2.92 -19.32
C GLN A 196 -15.46 -4.31 -18.72
N PHE A 197 -14.59 -4.73 -17.80
CA PHE A 197 -14.65 -6.07 -17.18
C PHE A 197 -15.25 -6.05 -15.77
N GLN A 198 -15.78 -4.90 -15.35
CA GLN A 198 -16.29 -4.66 -14.00
C GLN A 198 -15.30 -5.07 -12.89
N TRP A 199 -14.00 -4.95 -13.10
CA TRP A 199 -13.00 -5.44 -12.13
C TRP A 199 -12.96 -4.60 -10.87
N LYS A 200 -12.75 -5.25 -9.71
CA LYS A 200 -12.62 -4.55 -8.41
C LYS A 200 -11.28 -3.81 -8.26
N SER A 201 -10.26 -4.20 -9.01
CA SER A 201 -8.90 -3.65 -8.98
C SER A 201 -8.33 -3.77 -10.40
N PHE A 202 -7.09 -3.34 -10.59
CA PHE A 202 -6.32 -3.63 -11.78
C PHE A 202 -5.10 -4.48 -11.45
N ASP A 203 -4.77 -5.41 -12.34
CA ASP A 203 -3.48 -6.08 -12.44
C ASP A 203 -3.14 -6.30 -13.92
N LYS A 204 -1.94 -5.93 -14.34
CA LYS A 204 -1.43 -6.08 -15.70
C LYS A 204 -1.36 -7.54 -16.13
N ASP A 205 -1.16 -8.47 -15.20
CA ASP A 205 -1.16 -9.90 -15.53
C ASP A 205 -2.56 -10.40 -15.97
N TRP A 206 -3.64 -9.72 -15.60
CA TRP A 206 -4.99 -10.03 -16.09
C TRP A 206 -5.16 -9.70 -17.57
N LEU A 207 -4.31 -8.83 -18.13
CA LEU A 207 -4.25 -8.63 -19.59
C LEU A 207 -3.60 -9.82 -20.30
N LYS A 208 -2.74 -10.59 -19.60
CA LYS A 208 -2.23 -11.86 -20.13
C LYS A 208 -3.33 -12.91 -20.09
N GLU A 209 -4.14 -12.95 -19.02
CA GLU A 209 -5.35 -13.77 -19.00
C GLU A 209 -6.34 -13.33 -20.09
N GLU A 210 -6.42 -12.05 -20.48
CA GLU A 210 -7.16 -11.61 -21.68
C GLU A 210 -6.59 -12.22 -22.96
N SER A 211 -5.26 -12.32 -23.10
CA SER A 211 -4.64 -13.08 -24.20
C SER A 211 -4.86 -14.60 -24.11
N LYS A 212 -5.08 -15.15 -22.89
CA LYS A 212 -5.40 -16.57 -22.68
C LYS A 212 -6.89 -16.90 -22.83
N ILE A 213 -7.78 -15.96 -22.53
CA ILE A 213 -9.20 -16.04 -22.87
C ILE A 213 -9.33 -15.95 -24.39
N LYS A 214 -8.46 -15.18 -25.04
CA LYS A 214 -8.20 -15.32 -26.48
C LYS A 214 -7.52 -16.64 -26.85
N GLU A 215 -6.64 -17.27 -26.05
CA GLU A 215 -6.14 -18.65 -26.30
C GLU A 215 -7.24 -19.72 -26.19
N GLY A 216 -8.30 -19.47 -25.42
CA GLY A 216 -9.52 -20.30 -25.39
C GLY A 216 -10.46 -20.04 -26.57
N MET A 217 -10.15 -19.02 -27.37
CA MET A 217 -10.78 -18.72 -28.64
C MET A 217 -9.82 -19.09 -29.77
N ILE A 218 -10.36 -19.55 -30.89
CA ILE A 218 -9.58 -19.85 -32.07
C ILE A 218 -9.59 -18.58 -32.93
N ASP A 219 -8.40 -18.04 -33.18
CA ASP A 219 -8.21 -16.90 -34.07
C ASP A 219 -8.44 -17.36 -35.52
N LEU A 220 -9.39 -16.74 -36.21
CA LEU A 220 -9.72 -17.02 -37.60
C LEU A 220 -8.97 -16.13 -38.61
N GLY A 221 -8.15 -15.18 -38.13
CA GLY A 221 -7.59 -14.09 -38.92
C GLY A 221 -8.47 -12.84 -38.91
N ASP A 222 -7.91 -11.70 -39.35
CA ASP A 222 -8.59 -10.40 -39.46
C ASP A 222 -9.22 -9.85 -38.16
N GLY A 223 -8.73 -10.33 -37.00
CA GLY A 223 -9.22 -9.92 -35.69
C GLY A 223 -10.51 -10.61 -35.24
N ILE A 224 -10.91 -11.70 -35.90
CA ILE A 224 -12.10 -12.50 -35.56
C ILE A 224 -11.70 -13.67 -34.67
N PHE A 225 -12.32 -13.79 -33.50
CA PHE A 225 -12.09 -14.84 -32.51
C PHE A 225 -13.38 -15.61 -32.24
N LEU A 226 -13.34 -16.95 -32.25
CA LEU A 226 -14.49 -17.81 -31.91
C LEU A 226 -14.20 -18.68 -30.68
N SER A 227 -15.17 -18.85 -29.78
CA SER A 227 -15.03 -19.78 -28.67
C SER A 227 -15.23 -21.25 -29.10
N LEU A 228 -14.71 -22.20 -28.31
CA LEU A 228 -14.94 -23.64 -28.50
C LEU A 228 -16.44 -24.01 -28.53
N SER A 229 -17.29 -23.29 -27.80
CA SER A 229 -18.75 -23.47 -27.84
C SER A 229 -19.34 -23.02 -29.16
N ASP A 230 -18.88 -21.89 -29.71
CA ASP A 230 -19.38 -21.37 -30.99
C ASP A 230 -19.02 -22.32 -32.13
N ILE A 231 -17.77 -22.82 -32.13
CA ILE A 231 -17.30 -23.77 -33.13
C ILE A 231 -18.11 -25.07 -33.10
N LYS A 232 -18.47 -25.57 -31.92
CA LYS A 232 -19.30 -26.79 -31.79
C LYS A 232 -20.72 -26.60 -32.34
N GLN A 233 -21.22 -25.37 -32.40
CA GLN A 233 -22.54 -25.03 -32.93
C GLN A 233 -22.50 -24.72 -34.44
N MET A 234 -21.31 -24.63 -35.06
CA MET A 234 -21.18 -24.38 -36.49
C MET A 234 -21.56 -25.60 -37.34
N PRO A 235 -22.12 -25.38 -38.55
CA PRO A 235 -22.29 -26.42 -39.55
C PRO A 235 -20.99 -27.19 -39.80
N ILE A 236 -21.11 -28.48 -40.09
CA ILE A 236 -19.94 -29.36 -40.32
C ILE A 236 -19.09 -28.84 -41.49
N SER A 237 -19.71 -28.30 -42.54
CA SER A 237 -19.03 -27.68 -43.70
C SER A 237 -18.05 -26.58 -43.31
N ASP A 238 -18.42 -25.77 -42.32
CA ASP A 238 -17.65 -24.60 -41.92
C ASP A 238 -16.48 -25.04 -41.03
N ARG A 239 -16.70 -26.02 -40.15
CA ARG A 239 -15.64 -26.65 -39.35
C ARG A 239 -14.61 -27.37 -40.21
N GLU A 240 -15.02 -28.08 -41.26
CA GLU A 240 -14.08 -28.70 -42.21
C GLU A 240 -13.22 -27.65 -42.93
N THR A 241 -13.80 -26.49 -43.24
CA THR A 241 -13.07 -25.37 -43.85
C THR A 241 -12.01 -24.83 -42.89
N LEU A 242 -12.34 -24.70 -41.60
CA LEU A 242 -11.39 -24.28 -40.56
C LEU A 242 -10.27 -25.31 -40.35
N TYR A 243 -10.58 -26.60 -40.43
CA TYR A 243 -9.57 -27.67 -40.37
C TYR A 243 -8.62 -27.64 -41.57
N LYS A 244 -9.15 -27.46 -42.79
CA LYS A 244 -8.33 -27.31 -44.01
C LYS A 244 -7.40 -26.08 -43.95
N LYS A 245 -7.80 -25.04 -43.23
CA LYS A 245 -6.97 -23.85 -42.95
C LYS A 245 -5.96 -24.05 -41.80
N GLY A 246 -5.96 -25.19 -41.13
CA GLY A 246 -5.04 -25.50 -40.03
C GLY A 246 -5.38 -24.79 -38.70
N LEU A 247 -6.58 -24.22 -38.57
CA LEU A 247 -6.99 -23.41 -37.42
C LEU A 247 -7.57 -24.26 -36.27
N ILE A 248 -8.10 -25.44 -36.58
CA ILE A 248 -8.67 -26.38 -35.60
C ILE A 248 -8.15 -27.80 -35.85
N ASP A 249 -8.24 -28.69 -34.85
CA ASP A 249 -7.83 -30.09 -35.01
C ASP A 249 -8.93 -30.96 -35.67
N LYS A 250 -8.54 -32.14 -36.15
CA LYS A 250 -9.46 -33.09 -36.82
C LYS A 250 -10.57 -33.60 -35.87
N LYS A 251 -10.32 -33.59 -34.56
CA LYS A 251 -11.30 -34.03 -33.56
C LYS A 251 -12.44 -33.03 -33.42
N LEU A 252 -12.15 -31.74 -33.42
CA LEU A 252 -13.11 -30.64 -33.40
C LEU A 252 -13.92 -30.55 -34.71
N ALA A 253 -13.28 -30.84 -35.84
CA ALA A 253 -13.94 -30.86 -37.15
C ALA A 253 -15.04 -31.93 -37.25
N ASN A 254 -14.82 -33.10 -36.64
CA ASN A 254 -15.69 -34.28 -36.76
C ASN A 254 -16.61 -34.51 -35.55
N ILE A 255 -16.83 -33.52 -34.69
CA ILE A 255 -17.78 -33.67 -33.57
C ILE A 255 -19.18 -33.91 -34.17
N PRO A 256 -19.80 -35.09 -33.92
CA PRO A 256 -21.14 -35.38 -34.40
C PRO A 256 -22.12 -34.38 -33.77
N GLY A 257 -22.92 -33.73 -34.60
CA GLY A 257 -23.86 -32.70 -34.16
C GLY A 257 -24.93 -33.25 -33.22
N LEU A 258 -25.39 -32.38 -32.30
CA LEU A 258 -26.79 -32.43 -31.86
C LEU A 258 -27.71 -32.17 -33.05
#